data_AF-A0A6B1C349-F1
#
_entry.id   AF-A0A6B1C349-F1
#
_cell.length_a   1.000
_cell.length_b   1.000
_cell.length_c   1.000
_cell.angle_alpha   90.00
_cell.angle_beta   90.00
_cell.angle_gamma   90.00
#
_symmetry.space_group_name_H-M   'P 1'
#
loop_
_entity.id
_entity.type
_entity.pdbx_description
1 polymer ?
#
loop_
_entity_poly.entity_id
_entity_poly.type
_entity_poly.pdbx_seq_one_letter_code
_entity_poly.pdbx_strand_id
1 'polypeptide(L)'
;MYIAEINDMAERERVQNGFIEPTEQHWYNLRFCESTNNYTAESSNGLFYGAYQFEPRTWRTVGGTGNPAHARPEEQDARARLLYARRGDQPWPRAYCGRWLPAN
;
A
#
# COMPACT_ATOMS: atom_id res chain seq x y z
N MET A 1 8.90 -1.06 14.33
CA MET A 1 7.77 -0.14 14.24
C MET A 1 6.51 -0.97 14.41
N TYR A 2 5.68 -0.63 15.38
CA TYR A 2 4.40 -1.29 15.60
C TYR A 2 3.37 -0.80 14.58
N ILE A 3 2.35 -1.62 14.29
CA ILE A 3 1.28 -1.28 13.35
C ILE A 3 0.61 0.05 13.70
N ALA A 4 0.37 0.29 14.99
CA ALA A 4 -0.19 1.56 15.48
C ALA A 4 0.67 2.77 15.09
N GLU A 5 2.00 2.67 15.24
CA GLU A 5 2.93 3.74 14.88
C GLU A 5 2.92 4.03 13.37
N ILE A 6 2.84 2.98 12.54
CA ILE A 6 2.75 3.13 11.07
C ILE A 6 1.44 3.87 10.71
N ASN A 7 0.33 3.50 11.35
CA ASN A 7 -0.96 4.14 11.11
C ASN A 7 -1.01 5.59 11.61
N ASP A 8 -0.37 5.90 12.73
CA ASP A 8 -0.23 7.27 13.23
C ASP A 8 0.61 8.13 12.28
N MET A 9 1.69 7.57 11.73
CA MET A 9 2.49 8.23 10.69
C MET A 9 1.65 8.48 9.44
N ALA A 10 0.90 7.48 8.97
CA ALA A 10 0.05 7.61 7.80
C ALA A 10 -0.99 8.71 7.98
N GLU A 11 -1.61 8.79 9.17
CA GLU A 11 -2.58 9.84 9.47
C GLU A 11 -1.97 11.23 9.46
N ARG A 12 -0.80 11.42 10.10
CA ARG A 12 -0.10 12.71 10.10
C ARG A 12 0.26 13.17 8.68
N GLU A 13 0.82 12.27 7.88
CA GLU A 13 1.26 12.59 6.53
C GLU A 13 0.08 12.85 5.59
N ARG A 14 -1.02 12.10 5.75
CA ARG A 14 -2.27 12.34 5.01
C ARG A 14 -2.83 13.72 5.31
N VAL A 15 -2.93 14.10 6.59
CA VAL A 15 -3.42 15.42 7.00
C VAL A 15 -2.52 16.53 6.45
N GLN A 16 -1.20 16.35 6.52
CA GLN A 16 -0.23 17.31 5.98
C GLN A 16 -0.36 17.49 4.46
N ASN A 17 -0.56 16.40 3.71
CA ASN A 17 -0.64 16.42 2.25
C ASN A 17 -2.07 16.67 1.72
N GLY A 18 -3.09 16.73 2.58
CA GLY A 18 -4.47 17.01 2.21
C GLY A 18 -5.17 15.88 1.45
N PHE A 19 -4.66 14.64 1.52
CA PHE A 19 -5.23 13.51 0.80
C PHE A 19 -6.50 12.96 1.47
N ILE A 20 -7.42 12.47 0.64
CA ILE A 20 -8.66 11.82 1.07
C ILE A 20 -8.32 10.39 1.50
N GLU A 21 -8.71 9.99 2.71
CA GLU A 21 -8.51 8.63 3.19
C GLU A 21 -9.26 7.62 2.31
N PRO A 22 -8.60 6.60 1.74
CA PRO A 22 -9.31 5.54 1.02
C PRO A 22 -10.12 4.70 2.00
N THR A 23 -11.37 4.39 1.63
CA THR A 23 -12.23 3.49 2.41
C THR A 23 -11.71 2.05 2.36
N GLU A 24 -12.21 1.20 3.25
CA GLU A 24 -11.91 -0.24 3.20
C GLU A 24 -12.23 -0.86 1.83
N GLN A 25 -13.31 -0.41 1.17
CA GLN A 25 -13.69 -0.88 -0.15
C GLN A 25 -12.68 -0.44 -1.24
N HIS A 26 -12.15 0.79 -1.16
CA HIS A 26 -11.10 1.24 -2.07
C HIS A 26 -9.85 0.36 -1.94
N TRP A 27 -9.43 0.08 -0.70
CA TRP A 27 -8.28 -0.78 -0.43
C TRP A 27 -8.51 -2.22 -0.89
N TYR A 28 -9.68 -2.79 -0.62
CA TYR A 28 -10.05 -4.11 -1.12
C TYR A 28 -10.00 -4.18 -2.65
N ASN A 29 -10.61 -3.21 -3.35
CA ASN A 29 -10.61 -3.19 -4.81
C ASN A 29 -9.21 -3.05 -5.41
N LEU A 30 -8.35 -2.25 -4.77
CA LEU A 30 -6.93 -2.14 -5.14
C LEU A 30 -6.23 -3.49 -5.00
N ARG A 31 -6.26 -4.10 -3.80
CA ARG A 31 -5.62 -5.41 -3.56
C ARG A 31 -6.17 -6.50 -4.47
N PHE A 32 -7.48 -6.49 -4.74
CA PHE A 32 -8.11 -7.45 -5.64
C PHE A 32 -7.59 -7.29 -7.08
N CYS A 33 -7.44 -6.07 -7.56
CA CYS A 33 -6.86 -5.81 -8.88
C CYS A 33 -5.37 -6.18 -8.95
N GLU A 34 -4.59 -5.83 -7.92
CA GLU A 34 -3.14 -6.05 -7.87
C GLU A 34 -2.75 -7.52 -7.74
N SER A 35 -3.47 -8.27 -6.91
CA SER A 35 -3.05 -9.61 -6.48
C SER A 35 -4.20 -10.60 -6.28
N THR A 36 -5.44 -10.24 -6.64
CA THR A 36 -6.64 -10.99 -6.24
C THR A 36 -6.77 -11.09 -4.70
N ASN A 37 -6.38 -10.02 -4.00
CA ASN A 37 -6.41 -9.91 -2.53
C ASN A 37 -5.53 -10.95 -1.82
N ASN A 38 -4.40 -11.32 -2.46
CA ASN A 38 -3.47 -12.33 -1.96
C ASN A 38 -2.25 -11.67 -1.29
N TYR A 39 -2.20 -11.73 0.04
CA TYR A 39 -1.10 -11.17 0.83
C TYR A 39 0.23 -11.91 0.69
N THR A 40 0.24 -13.12 0.15
CA THR A 40 1.47 -13.88 -0.11
C THR A 40 1.81 -13.90 -1.60
N ALA A 41 1.23 -13.00 -2.40
CA ALA A 41 1.49 -12.96 -3.84
C ALA A 41 2.95 -12.62 -4.13
N GLU A 42 3.51 -13.29 -5.13
CA GLU A 42 4.78 -12.93 -5.76
C GLU A 42 4.53 -12.83 -7.25
N SER A 43 4.94 -11.71 -7.87
CA SER A 43 4.77 -11.54 -9.31
C SER A 43 5.59 -12.57 -10.08
N SER A 44 5.16 -12.94 -11.28
CA SER A 44 5.84 -13.93 -12.13
C SER A 44 7.29 -13.58 -12.46
N ASN A 45 7.64 -12.29 -12.45
CA ASN A 45 8.99 -11.79 -12.65
C ASN A 45 9.79 -11.59 -11.33
N GLY A 46 9.19 -11.87 -10.17
CA GLY A 46 9.83 -11.74 -8.86
C GLY A 46 10.24 -10.31 -8.50
N LEU A 47 9.54 -9.29 -9.00
CA LEU A 47 9.85 -7.88 -8.72
C LEU A 47 8.88 -7.22 -7.73
N PHE A 48 7.68 -7.77 -7.59
CA PHE A 48 6.59 -7.18 -6.82
C PHE A 48 5.94 -8.22 -5.92
N TYR A 49 5.56 -7.80 -4.71
CA TYR A 49 5.21 -8.72 -3.64
C TYR A 49 4.03 -8.27 -2.79
N GLY A 50 3.31 -9.24 -2.24
CA GLY A 50 2.20 -9.04 -1.33
C GLY A 50 0.94 -8.50 -2.00
N ALA A 51 -0.07 -8.20 -1.18
CA ALA A 51 -1.41 -7.89 -1.70
C ALA A 51 -1.46 -6.62 -2.57
N TYR A 52 -0.50 -5.72 -2.36
CA TYR A 52 -0.38 -4.43 -3.03
C TYR A 52 0.72 -4.40 -4.10
N GLN A 53 1.34 -5.55 -4.39
CA GLN A 53 2.42 -5.68 -5.37
C GLN A 53 3.54 -4.65 -5.13
N PHE A 54 4.03 -4.56 -3.88
CA PHE A 54 5.13 -3.66 -3.52
C PHE A 54 6.43 -4.06 -4.21
N GLU A 55 7.14 -3.08 -4.77
CA GLU A 55 8.57 -3.20 -5.06
C GLU A 55 9.37 -3.14 -3.74
N PRO A 56 10.42 -3.97 -3.53
CA PRO A 56 11.24 -3.93 -2.32
C PRO A 56 11.86 -2.58 -1.99
N ARG A 57 12.21 -1.76 -3.01
CA ARG A 57 12.72 -0.39 -2.78
C ARG A 57 11.65 0.48 -2.15
N THR A 58 10.44 0.48 -2.70
CA THR A 58 9.29 1.25 -2.21
C THR A 58 8.88 0.79 -0.81
N TRP A 59 8.85 -0.52 -0.55
CA TRP A 59 8.59 -1.09 0.78
C TRP A 59 9.51 -0.52 1.87
N ARG A 60 10.81 -0.42 1.56
CA ARG A 60 11.79 0.19 2.49
C ARG A 60 11.53 1.67 2.75
N THR A 61 11.02 2.42 1.76
CA THR A 61 10.74 3.85 1.97
C THR A 61 9.68 4.09 3.04
N VAL A 62 8.75 3.16 3.21
CA VAL A 62 7.72 3.17 4.25
C VAL A 62 8.10 2.34 5.47
N GLY A 63 9.41 2.09 5.67
CA GLY A 63 9.97 1.44 6.86
C GLY A 63 9.89 -0.09 6.87
N GLY A 64 9.49 -0.69 5.75
CA GLY A 64 9.40 -2.13 5.57
C GLY A 64 10.76 -2.81 5.52
N THR A 65 10.84 -4.05 6.00
CA THR A 65 12.04 -4.89 5.91
C THR A 65 11.69 -6.23 5.26
N GLY A 66 12.69 -6.93 4.71
CA GLY A 66 12.48 -8.22 4.05
C GLY A 66 11.59 -8.16 2.80
N ASN A 67 10.98 -9.31 2.49
CA ASN A 67 10.01 -9.47 1.39
C ASN A 67 8.61 -9.05 1.88
N PRO A 68 7.91 -8.11 1.21
CA PRO A 68 6.55 -7.72 1.56
C PRO A 68 5.57 -8.89 1.67
N ALA A 69 5.69 -9.92 0.82
CA ALA A 69 4.82 -11.10 0.83
C ALA A 69 4.98 -11.96 2.10
N HIS A 70 6.07 -11.78 2.85
CA HIS A 70 6.30 -12.46 4.13
C HIS A 70 5.85 -11.62 5.33
N ALA A 71 5.49 -10.35 5.12
CA ALA A 71 4.97 -9.49 6.16
C ALA A 71 3.51 -9.85 6.48
N ARG A 72 3.09 -9.62 7.72
CA ARG A 72 1.70 -9.85 8.14
C ARG A 72 0.74 -8.98 7.32
N PRO A 73 -0.50 -9.44 7.05
CA PRO A 73 -1.47 -8.65 6.30
C PRO A 73 -1.65 -7.22 6.83
N GLU A 74 -1.71 -7.05 8.15
CA GLU A 74 -1.89 -5.75 8.79
C GLU A 74 -0.69 -4.81 8.59
N GLU A 75 0.52 -5.37 8.46
CA GLU A 75 1.71 -4.58 8.13
C GLU A 75 1.67 -4.11 6.67
N GLN A 76 1.26 -4.98 5.75
CA GLN A 76 1.12 -4.60 4.35
C GLN A 76 0.06 -3.50 4.18
N ASP A 77 -1.09 -3.63 4.84
CA ASP A 77 -2.16 -2.62 4.82
C ASP A 77 -1.69 -1.28 5.40
N ALA A 78 -1.06 -1.30 6.59
CA ALA A 78 -0.59 -0.07 7.24
C ALA A 78 0.49 0.63 6.40
N ARG A 79 1.39 -0.12 5.76
CA ARG A 79 2.43 0.46 4.91
C ARG A 79 1.92 0.93 3.55
N ALA A 80 0.90 0.27 2.99
CA ALA A 80 0.19 0.77 1.81
C ALA A 80 -0.50 2.10 2.12
N ARG A 81 -1.17 2.19 3.28
CA ARG A 81 -1.78 3.44 3.77
C ARG A 81 -0.74 4.55 3.96
N LEU A 82 0.40 4.25 4.58
CA LEU A 82 1.51 5.21 4.72
C LEU A 82 2.09 5.65 3.36
N LEU A 83 2.23 4.73 2.41
CA LEU A 83 2.72 5.07 1.07
C LEU A 83 1.74 5.99 0.34
N TYR A 84 0.44 5.71 0.42
CA TYR A 84 -0.59 6.56 -0.16
C TYR A 84 -0.62 7.94 0.50
N ALA A 85 -0.55 8.00 1.83
CA ALA A 85 -0.46 9.26 2.57
C ALA A 85 0.72 10.14 2.11
N ARG A 86 1.81 9.53 1.62
CA ARG A 86 3.01 10.22 1.09
C ARG A 86 2.90 10.68 -0.35
N ARG A 87 2.27 9.86 -1.21
CA ARG A 87 2.42 9.96 -2.67
C ARG A 87 1.09 9.97 -3.44
N GLY A 88 -0.02 9.94 -2.72
CA GLY A 88 -1.33 9.71 -3.32
C GLY A 88 -1.36 8.39 -4.08
N ASP A 89 -1.98 8.40 -5.25
CA ASP A 89 -2.09 7.24 -6.13
C ASP A 89 -0.88 7.03 -7.04
N GLN A 90 0.17 7.86 -6.98
CA GLN A 90 1.39 7.68 -7.81
C GLN A 90 1.96 6.25 -7.81
N PRO A 91 2.03 5.50 -6.68
CA PRO A 91 2.54 4.14 -6.67
C PRO A 91 1.65 3.12 -7.39
N TRP A 92 0.36 3.43 -7.56
CA TRP A 92 -0.64 2.59 -8.20
C TRP A 92 -1.31 3.41 -9.32
N PRO A 93 -0.85 3.34 -10.57
CA PRO A 93 -1.34 4.25 -11.60
C PRO A 93 -2.86 4.11 -11.84
N ARG A 94 -3.54 5.26 -11.97
CA ARG A 94 -4.99 5.31 -12.23
C ARG A 94 -5.42 4.61 -13.52
N ALA A 95 -4.53 4.47 -14.51
CA ALA A 95 -4.80 3.75 -15.74
C ALA A 95 -4.99 2.22 -15.53
N TYR A 96 -4.63 1.70 -14.35
CA TYR A 96 -4.70 0.29 -14.01
C TYR A 96 -5.49 0.08 -12.70
N CYS A 97 -4.84 -0.38 -11.64
CA CYS A 97 -5.48 -0.72 -10.37
C CYS A 97 -5.70 0.47 -9.43
N GLY A 98 -4.94 1.55 -9.58
CA GLY A 98 -5.14 2.79 -8.81
C GLY A 98 -6.45 3.51 -9.08
N ARG A 99 -7.20 3.11 -10.12
CA ARG A 99 -8.50 3.69 -10.46
C ARG A 99 -9.53 3.62 -9.32
N TRP A 100 -9.32 2.70 -8.39
CA TRP A 100 -10.17 2.49 -7.22
C TRP A 100 -9.82 3.38 -6.03
N LEU A 101 -8.70 4.10 -6.09
CA LEU A 101 -8.32 5.06 -5.07
C LEU A 101 -9.01 6.42 -5.32
N PRO A 102 -9.30 7.19 -4.24
CA PRO A 102 -9.81 8.54 -4.36
C PRO A 102 -8.94 9.40 -5.29
N ALA A 103 -9.58 10.32 -6.01
CA ALA A 103 -8.86 11.40 -6.68
C ALA A 103 -8.42 12.40 -5.60
N ASN A 104 -7.12 12.68 -5.56
CA ASN A 104 -6.52 13.69 -4.68
C ASN A 104 -6.13 14.93 -5.47
#